data_AF-A0A535VXG6-F1
#
_entry.id   AF-A0A535VXG6-F1
#
_cell.length_a   1.000
_cell.length_b   1.000
_cell.length_c   1.000
_cell.angle_alpha   90.00
_cell.angle_beta   90.00
_cell.angle_gamma   90.00
#
_symmetry.space_group_name_H-M   'P 1'
#
loop_
_entity.id
_entity.type
_entity.pdbx_description
1 polymer ?
#
loop_
_entity_poly.entity_id
_entity_poly.type
_entity_poly.pdbx_seq_one_letter_code
_entity_poly.pdbx_strand_id
1 'polypeptide(L)' 'MPADTIIALLATTLLATGWALWLLPVGTCAECPHCRAEKLAHERADEARAGRLYGIPLCPACGRHHARGEKHRT' A
#
# COMPACT_ATOMS: atom_id res chain seq x y z
N MET A 1 30.47 -13.53 35.54
CA MET A 1 30.47 -12.43 34.55
C MET A 1 30.40 -11.12 35.33
N PRO A 2 31.26 -10.14 35.07
CA PRO A 2 31.27 -8.89 35.82
C PRO A 2 29.94 -8.12 35.60
N ALA A 3 29.46 -7.41 36.62
CA ALA A 3 28.20 -6.68 36.55
C ALA A 3 28.16 -5.68 35.38
N ASP A 4 29.31 -5.06 35.09
CA ASP A 4 29.47 -4.12 33.97
C ASP A 4 29.18 -4.76 32.60
N THR A 5 29.55 -6.03 32.41
CA THR A 5 29.22 -6.74 31.16
C THR A 5 27.73 -7.00 31.00
N ILE A 6 27.01 -7.26 32.10
CA ILE A 6 25.55 -7.47 32.06
C ILE A 6 24.85 -6.14 31.72
N ILE A 7 25.29 -5.05 32.34
CA ILE A 7 24.74 -3.71 32.09
C ILE A 7 24.98 -3.30 30.64
N ALA A 8 26.19 -3.49 30.13
CA ALA A 8 26.52 -3.17 28.73
C ALA A 8 25.69 -4.00 27.73
N LEU A 9 25.46 -5.28 28.03
CA LEU A 9 24.64 -6.16 27.20
C LEU A 9 23.17 -5.71 27.17
N LEU A 10 22.63 -5.32 28.32
CA LEU A 10 21.26 -4.79 28.43
C LEU A 10 21.11 -3.45 27.71
N ALA A 11 22.08 -2.54 27.88
CA ALA A 11 22.05 -1.24 27.21
C ALA A 11 22.09 -1.37 25.69
N THR A 12 22.96 -2.24 25.17
CA THR A 12 23.06 -2.48 23.72
C THR A 12 21.81 -3.14 23.16
N THR A 13 21.23 -4.12 23.85
CA THR A 13 19.98 -4.76 23.41
C THR A 13 18.79 -3.79 23.41
N LEU A 14 18.66 -2.93 24.42
CA LEU A 14 17.62 -1.89 24.48
C LEU A 14 17.76 -0.86 23.35
N LEU A 15 18.99 -0.40 23.08
CA LEU A 15 19.24 0.53 21.98
C LEU A 15 18.94 -0.10 20.62
N ALA A 16 19.37 -1.34 20.41
CA ALA A 16 19.10 -2.08 19.18
C ALA A 16 17.60 -2.30 18.94
N THR A 17 16.85 -2.65 19.99
CA THR A 17 15.38 -2.81 19.88
C THR A 17 14.67 -1.49 19.62
N GLY A 18 15.05 -0.41 20.31
CA GLY A 18 14.52 0.93 20.05
C GLY A 18 14.74 1.39 18.61
N TRP A 19 15.95 1.16 18.08
CA TRP A 19 16.27 1.44 16.68
C TRP A 19 15.41 0.64 15.70
N ALA A 20 15.26 -0.67 15.94
CA ALA A 20 14.45 -1.53 15.09
C ALA A 20 12.97 -1.10 15.09
N LEU A 21 12.44 -0.73 16.24
CA LEU A 21 11.07 -0.22 16.36
C LEU A 21 10.88 1.13 15.66
N TRP A 22 11.89 2.01 15.68
CA TRP A 22 11.84 3.30 14.99
C TRP A 22 11.79 3.17 13.46
N LEU A 23 12.37 2.11 12.91
CA LEU A 23 12.30 1.80 11.48
C LEU A 23 10.96 1.20 11.04
N LEU A 24 10.12 0.76 11.97
CA LEU A 24 8.81 0.23 11.60
C LEU A 24 7.90 1.39 11.15
N PRO A 25 7.14 1.21 10.06
CA PRO A 25 6.18 2.20 9.58
C PRO A 25 4.93 2.19 10.49
N VAL A 26 5.08 2.62 11.74
CA VAL A 26 3.99 2.79 12.70
C VAL A 26 3.40 4.18 12.48
N GLY A 27 2.19 4.26 11.91
CA GLY A 27 1.47 5.52 11.70
C GLY A 27 1.35 6.00 10.26
N THR A 28 2.03 5.37 9.28
CA THR A 28 1.80 5.63 7.85
C THR A 28 0.70 4.71 7.31
N CYS A 29 -0.56 4.89 7.74
CA CYS A 29 -1.68 4.05 7.26
C CYS A 29 -1.70 3.97 5.73
N ALA A 30 -1.39 5.05 5.01
CA ALA A 30 -1.31 5.07 3.54
C ALA A 30 -0.36 4.01 2.90
N GLU A 31 0.56 3.43 3.65
CA GLU A 31 1.55 2.46 3.15
C GLU A 31 1.31 1.04 3.65
N CYS A 32 0.40 0.83 4.61
CA CYS A 32 0.08 -0.52 5.05
C CYS A 32 -0.70 -1.26 3.95
N PRO A 33 -0.55 -2.59 3.83
CA PRO A 33 -1.21 -3.36 2.77
C PRO A 33 -2.73 -3.22 2.80
N HIS A 34 -3.33 -3.01 3.98
CA HIS A 34 -4.75 -2.74 4.13
C HIS A 34 -5.17 -1.40 3.51
N CYS A 35 -4.64 -0.27 3.98
CA CYS A 35 -5.06 1.03 3.45
C CYS A 35 -4.60 1.23 1.99
N ARG A 36 -3.51 0.57 1.55
CA ARG A 36 -3.12 0.52 0.13
C ARG A 36 -4.16 -0.21 -0.73
N ALA A 37 -4.65 -1.36 -0.28
CA ALA A 37 -5.68 -2.11 -1.00
C ALA A 37 -7.01 -1.34 -1.05
N GLU A 38 -7.39 -0.69 0.05
CA GLU A 38 -8.57 0.15 0.15
C GLU A 38 -8.49 1.35 -0.79
N LYS A 39 -7.34 2.05 -0.80
CA LYS A 39 -7.07 3.17 -1.73
C LYS A 39 -7.17 2.73 -3.19
N LEU A 40 -6.57 1.59 -3.54
CA LEU A 40 -6.64 1.03 -4.89
C LEU A 40 -8.07 0.66 -5.29
N ALA A 41 -8.89 0.18 -4.36
CA ALA A 41 -10.30 -0.12 -4.60
C ALA A 41 -11.12 1.17 -4.84
N HIS A 42 -10.84 2.24 -4.09
CA HIS A 42 -11.44 3.56 -4.32
C HIS A 42 -11.04 4.14 -5.68
N GLU A 43 -9.76 4.11 -6.03
CA GLU A 43 -9.27 4.61 -7.33
C GLU A 43 -9.97 3.91 -8.50
N ARG A 44 -10.12 2.57 -8.45
CA ARG A 44 -10.88 1.81 -9.47
C ARG A 44 -12.36 2.20 -9.53
N ALA A 45 -12.98 2.48 -8.38
CA ALA A 45 -14.38 2.91 -8.32
C ALA A 45 -14.57 4.30 -8.95
N ASP A 46 -13.62 5.20 -8.71
CA ASP A 46 -13.59 6.54 -9.28
C ASP A 46 -13.33 6.51 -10.79
N GLU A 47 -12.40 5.68 -11.27
CA GLU A 47 -12.18 5.44 -12.70
C GLU A 47 -13.44 4.90 -13.40
N ALA A 48 -14.11 3.92 -12.78
CA ALA A 48 -15.37 3.39 -13.30
C ALA A 48 -16.48 4.46 -13.33
N ARG A 49 -16.50 5.38 -12.36
CA ARG A 49 -17.47 6.48 -12.31
C ARG A 49 -17.14 7.57 -13.33
N ALA A 50 -15.87 7.90 -13.51
CA ALA A 50 -15.39 8.83 -14.54
C ALA A 50 -15.69 8.30 -15.94
N GLY A 51 -15.45 7.02 -16.21
CA GLY A 51 -15.80 6.39 -17.48
C GLY A 51 -17.29 6.47 -17.81
N ARG A 52 -18.18 6.42 -16.80
CA ARG A 52 -19.62 6.67 -16.99
C ARG A 52 -19.93 8.13 -17.33
N LEU A 53 -19.23 9.09 -16.70
CA LEU A 53 -19.44 10.53 -16.93
C LEU A 53 -18.95 10.97 -18.31
N TYR A 54 -17.78 10.49 -18.74
CA TYR A 54 -17.16 10.80 -20.03
C TYR A 54 -17.65 9.91 -21.18
N GLY A 55 -18.53 8.95 -20.92
CA GLY A 55 -19.16 8.10 -21.94
C GLY A 55 -18.26 7.00 -22.53
N ILE A 56 -17.09 6.74 -21.94
CA ILE A 56 -16.16 5.70 -22.36
C ILE A 56 -16.15 4.59 -21.29
N PRO A 57 -16.98 3.54 -21.44
CA PRO A 57 -17.08 2.50 -20.44
C PRO A 57 -15.76 1.72 -20.31
N LEU A 58 -15.44 1.30 -19.09
CA LEU A 58 -14.38 0.32 -18.84
C LEU A 58 -14.89 -1.06 -19.26
N CYS A 59 -14.15 -1.77 -20.11
CA CYS A 59 -14.57 -3.11 -20.49
C CYS A 59 -14.14 -4.17 -19.47
N PRO A 60 -15.08 -5.03 -19.00
CA PRO A 60 -14.77 -6.07 -18.02
C PRO A 60 -13.84 -7.17 -18.55
N ALA A 61 -13.70 -7.34 -19.87
CA ALA A 61 -12.88 -8.41 -20.45
C ALA A 61 -11.41 -8.05 -20.64
N CYS A 62 -11.08 -6.78 -20.88
CA CYS A 62 -9.69 -6.33 -21.11
C CYS A 62 -9.20 -5.28 -20.10
N GLY A 63 -10.08 -4.73 -19.27
CA GLY A 63 -9.74 -3.71 -18.27
C GLY A 63 -9.32 -2.36 -18.86
N ARG A 64 -9.66 -2.07 -20.13
CA ARG A 64 -9.36 -0.79 -20.79
C ARG A 64 -10.64 0.00 -21.09
N HIS A 65 -10.51 1.31 -21.17
CA HIS A 65 -11.56 2.21 -21.66
C HIS A 65 -11.57 2.20 -23.18
N HIS A 66 -12.71 1.85 -23.79
CA HIS A 66 -12.90 1.95 -25.23
C HIS A 66 -14.38 2.07 -25.58
N ALA A 67 -14.66 2.58 -26.78
CA ALA A 67 -16.03 2.68 -27.27
C ALA A 67 -16.62 1.28 -27.51
N ARG A 68 -17.96 1.15 -27.43
CA ARG A 68 -18.68 -0.13 -27.67
C ARG A 68 -18.43 -0.72 -29.06
N GLY A 69 -17.99 0.09 -30.03
CA GLY A 69 -17.67 -0.33 -31.40
C GLY A 69 -16.18 -0.58 -31.67
N GLU A 70 -15.28 -0.30 -30.73
CA GLU A 70 -13.85 -0.58 -30.90
C GLU A 70 -13.58 -2.08 -30.71
N LYS A 71 -12.77 -2.65 -31.61
CA LYS A 71 -12.34 -4.05 -31.50
C LYS A 71 -11.43 -4.19 -30.29
N HIS A 72 -11.73 -5.17 -29.44
CA HIS A 72 -10.80 -5.63 -28.41
C HIS A 72 -9.49 -6.06 -29.06
N ARG A 73 -8.45 -5.25 -28.95
CA ARG A 73 -7.10 -5.67 -29.29
C ARG A 73 -6.50 -6.26 -28.00
N THR A 74 -6.60 -7.59 -27.90
CA THR A 74 -5.96 -8.45 -26.91
C THR A 74 -4.46 -8.20 -26.85
#